data_AF-A0A5C7PKV1-F1
#
_entry.id   AF-A0A5C7PKV1-F1
#
_cell.length_a   1.000
_cell.length_b   1.000
_cell.length_c   1.000
_cell.angle_alpha   90.00
_cell.angle_beta   90.00
_cell.angle_gamma   90.00
#
_symmetry.space_group_name_H-M   'P 1'
#
loop_
_entity.id
_entity.type
_entity.pdbx_description
1 polymer ?
#
loop_
_entity_poly.entity_id
_entity_poly.type
_entity_poly.pdbx_seq_one_letter_code
_entity_poly.pdbx_strand_id
1 'polypeptide(L)'
;MAVETVKDATIAALDATPRVVPTTGKGAPGMLKVVNGHATTVASSSDGSTYQLCRVPFSAKVKQVVWESGAQAAGTINVGVYYATDGSNALSKAALLVADTIDEDFFASLLAVTSAIARTDITNEGGFYPPSERDLPLWQAVGLSADPGGNADIVATVDTALTTAATEIGLTIFYVD
;
A
#
# COMPACT_ATOMS: atom_id res chain seq x y z
N MET A 1 -30.71 15.92 20.88
CA MET A 1 -29.90 15.07 20.00
C MET A 1 -30.21 13.62 20.32
N ALA A 2 -30.45 12.77 19.33
CA ALA A 2 -30.62 11.34 19.59
C ALA A 2 -29.27 10.72 19.95
N VAL A 3 -29.26 9.80 20.91
CA VAL A 3 -28.09 8.96 21.20
C VAL A 3 -28.12 7.81 20.20
N GLU A 4 -27.03 7.63 19.45
CA GLU A 4 -26.92 6.57 18.45
C GLU A 4 -26.00 5.45 18.92
N THR A 5 -26.29 4.23 18.46
CA THR A 5 -25.46 3.04 18.68
C THR A 5 -25.33 2.33 17.36
N VAL A 6 -24.12 2.35 16.79
CA VAL A 6 -23.81 1.76 15.49
C VAL A 6 -22.77 0.65 15.69
N LYS A 7 -23.01 -0.51 15.08
CA LYS A 7 -22.07 -1.63 15.08
C LYS A 7 -21.28 -1.63 13.77
N ASP A 8 -20.01 -1.99 13.86
CA ASP A 8 -19.25 -2.39 12.67
C ASP A 8 -19.86 -3.66 12.04
N ALA A 9 -19.65 -3.86 10.74
CA ALA A 9 -20.17 -5.00 10.00
C ALA A 9 -19.73 -6.36 10.60
N THR A 10 -18.50 -6.44 11.11
CA THR A 10 -17.95 -7.64 11.75
C THR A 10 -18.72 -7.98 13.04
N ILE A 11 -18.99 -6.98 13.87
CA ILE A 11 -19.72 -7.17 15.13
C ILE A 11 -21.20 -7.50 14.82
N ALA A 12 -21.78 -6.82 13.83
CA ALA A 12 -23.13 -7.13 13.37
C ALA A 12 -23.26 -8.59 12.88
N ALA A 13 -22.25 -9.11 12.17
CA ALA A 13 -22.20 -10.49 11.71
C ALA A 13 -22.05 -11.50 12.87
N LEU A 14 -21.26 -11.17 13.89
CA LEU A 14 -21.07 -11.99 15.08
C LEU A 14 -22.33 -12.11 15.95
N ASP A 15 -23.14 -11.06 15.98
CA ASP A 15 -24.39 -11.00 16.74
C ASP A 15 -25.62 -11.49 15.95
N ALA A 16 -25.46 -11.79 14.65
CA ALA A 16 -26.53 -12.29 13.80
C ALA A 16 -26.97 -13.71 14.21
N THR A 17 -28.20 -14.10 13.84
CA THR A 17 -28.70 -15.47 13.99
C THR A 17 -29.18 -15.99 12.63
N PRO A 18 -28.50 -16.99 12.02
CA PRO A 18 -27.31 -17.69 12.52
C PRO A 18 -26.07 -16.78 12.56
N ARG A 19 -25.18 -17.04 13.53
CA ARG A 19 -23.92 -16.29 13.69
C ARG A 19 -23.00 -16.52 12.50
N VAL A 20 -22.47 -15.44 11.94
CA VAL A 20 -21.49 -15.49 10.84
C VAL A 20 -20.11 -15.17 11.41
N VAL A 21 -19.20 -16.15 11.35
CA VAL A 21 -17.83 -15.97 11.87
C VAL A 21 -16.99 -15.26 10.80
N PRO A 22 -16.35 -14.12 11.13
CA PRO A 22 -15.49 -13.43 10.19
C PRO A 22 -14.25 -14.27 9.83
N THR A 23 -13.67 -14.03 8.66
CA THR A 23 -12.47 -14.72 8.18
C THR A 23 -11.20 -14.03 8.69
N THR A 24 -10.07 -14.75 8.75
CA THR A 24 -8.77 -14.22 9.19
C THR A 24 -8.41 -12.91 8.50
N GLY A 25 -8.06 -11.89 9.29
CA GLY A 25 -7.72 -10.56 8.78
C GLY A 25 -8.92 -9.73 8.31
N LYS A 26 -10.15 -10.27 8.36
CA LYS A 26 -11.43 -9.58 8.14
C LYS A 26 -12.24 -9.52 9.44
N GLY A 27 -11.62 -9.04 10.51
CA GLY A 27 -12.21 -9.02 11.85
C GLY A 27 -12.01 -10.28 12.71
N ALA A 28 -11.47 -11.38 12.16
CA ALA A 28 -10.96 -12.51 12.96
C ALA A 28 -9.44 -12.40 13.16
N PRO A 29 -8.89 -12.97 14.26
CA PRO A 29 -7.46 -12.92 14.55
C PRO A 29 -6.62 -13.62 13.46
N GLY A 30 -5.40 -13.12 13.26
CA GLY A 30 -4.44 -13.65 12.30
C GLY A 30 -3.02 -13.30 12.67
N MET A 31 -2.04 -13.95 12.02
CA MET A 31 -0.63 -13.63 12.21
C MET A 31 -0.30 -12.35 11.45
N LEU A 32 0.23 -11.34 12.15
CA LEU A 32 0.73 -10.13 11.52
C LEU A 32 2.09 -10.43 10.87
N LYS A 33 2.16 -10.28 9.55
CA LYS A 33 3.38 -10.41 8.76
C LYS A 33 3.94 -9.03 8.46
N VAL A 34 5.26 -8.93 8.38
CA VAL A 34 5.96 -7.67 8.13
C VAL A 34 6.95 -7.87 7.00
N VAL A 35 6.97 -6.93 6.05
CA VAL A 35 7.97 -6.85 4.98
C VAL A 35 8.52 -5.43 4.97
N ASN A 36 9.84 -5.31 4.79
CA ASN A 36 10.54 -4.04 4.71
C ASN A 36 11.46 -4.03 3.48
N GLY A 37 11.60 -2.87 2.86
CA GLY A 37 12.54 -2.62 1.80
C GLY A 37 12.89 -1.15 1.69
N HIS A 38 13.97 -0.88 0.96
CA HIS A 38 14.47 0.48 0.73
C HIS A 38 15.13 0.55 -0.64
N ALA A 39 15.28 1.77 -1.15
CA ALA A 39 16.04 2.06 -2.35
C ALA A 39 16.80 3.38 -2.19
N THR A 40 17.91 3.50 -2.92
CA THR A 40 18.70 4.72 -3.00
C THR A 40 18.20 5.58 -4.16
N THR A 41 17.90 6.84 -3.90
CA THR A 41 17.46 7.80 -4.90
C THR A 41 18.60 8.30 -5.77
N VAL A 42 18.26 8.69 -7.00
CA VAL A 42 19.20 9.31 -7.94
C VAL A 42 18.72 10.74 -8.24
N ALA A 43 19.63 11.71 -8.27
CA ALA A 43 19.31 13.13 -8.52
C ALA A 43 18.77 13.42 -9.94
N SER A 44 18.69 12.40 -10.80
CA SER A 44 18.11 12.47 -12.14
C SER A 44 16.75 11.79 -12.23
N SER A 45 16.13 11.45 -11.09
CA SER A 45 14.81 10.82 -11.08
C SER A 45 13.79 11.84 -11.53
N SER A 46 13.33 11.69 -12.77
CA SER A 46 12.27 12.49 -13.34
C SER A 46 10.91 12.00 -12.84
N ASP A 47 9.89 12.80 -13.12
CA ASP A 47 8.50 12.36 -13.10
C ASP A 47 8.36 10.98 -13.81
N GLY A 48 7.59 10.08 -13.19
CA GLY A 48 7.41 8.69 -13.59
C GLY A 48 8.55 7.74 -13.20
N SER A 49 9.57 8.17 -12.46
CA SER A 49 10.59 7.24 -11.95
C SER A 49 10.01 6.36 -10.85
N THR A 50 10.16 5.04 -10.96
CA THR A 50 9.59 4.08 -10.00
C THR A 50 10.65 3.42 -9.12
N TYR A 51 10.34 3.25 -7.85
CA TYR A 51 11.14 2.51 -6.87
C TYR A 51 10.31 1.36 -6.29
N GLN A 52 10.68 0.12 -6.63
CA GLN A 52 10.02 -1.09 -6.13
C GLN A 52 10.55 -1.42 -4.73
N LEU A 53 9.73 -1.29 -3.69
CA LEU A 53 10.21 -1.33 -2.30
C LEU A 53 9.82 -2.61 -1.57
N CYS A 54 8.55 -3.02 -1.63
CA CYS A 54 8.06 -4.19 -0.90
C CYS A 54 7.18 -5.05 -1.79
N ARG A 55 7.13 -6.36 -1.51
CA ARG A 55 6.26 -7.31 -2.19
C ARG A 55 5.31 -7.96 -1.22
N VAL A 56 4.04 -8.03 -1.58
CA VAL A 56 2.97 -8.64 -0.77
C VAL A 56 2.04 -9.49 -1.65
N PRO A 57 1.42 -10.56 -1.13
CA PRO A 57 0.40 -11.30 -1.87
C PRO A 57 -0.81 -10.41 -2.23
N PHE A 58 -1.47 -10.64 -3.37
CA PHE A 58 -2.73 -9.93 -3.69
C PHE A 58 -3.86 -10.23 -2.71
N SER A 59 -3.80 -11.37 -2.03
CA SER A 59 -4.73 -11.77 -0.97
C SER A 59 -4.47 -11.06 0.37
N ALA A 60 -3.39 -10.30 0.49
CA ALA A 60 -3.00 -9.60 1.72
C ALA A 60 -4.02 -8.53 2.09
N LYS A 61 -4.33 -8.42 3.38
CA LYS A 61 -5.12 -7.35 3.99
C LYS A 61 -4.13 -6.44 4.70
N VAL A 62 -3.81 -5.31 4.08
CA VAL A 62 -2.79 -4.38 4.58
C VAL A 62 -3.34 -3.64 5.80
N LYS A 63 -2.63 -3.74 6.92
CA LYS A 63 -3.03 -3.12 8.21
C LYS A 63 -2.29 -1.83 8.48
N GLN A 64 -1.04 -1.74 8.02
CA GLN A 64 -0.24 -0.54 8.20
C GLN A 64 0.82 -0.41 7.11
N VAL A 65 1.02 0.82 6.65
CA VAL A 65 2.08 1.23 5.73
C VAL A 65 2.90 2.32 6.42
N VAL A 66 4.18 2.07 6.64
CA VAL A 66 5.10 3.02 7.27
C VAL A 66 6.14 3.46 6.27
N TRP A 67 6.24 4.77 6.07
CA TRP A 67 7.20 5.42 5.20
C TRP A 67 8.32 6.09 6.00
N GLU A 68 9.52 6.10 5.43
CA GLU A 68 10.65 6.89 5.90
C GLU A 68 11.52 7.34 4.73
N SER A 69 12.13 8.50 4.83
CA SER A 69 13.02 8.99 3.78
C SER A 69 14.07 9.97 4.28
N GLY A 70 15.23 9.97 3.63
CA GLY A 70 16.16 11.09 3.69
C GLY A 70 15.58 12.35 3.04
N ALA A 71 16.15 13.51 3.35
CA ALA A 71 15.69 14.79 2.81
C ALA A 71 16.09 14.94 1.34
N GLN A 72 15.12 15.26 0.49
CA GLN A 72 15.33 15.76 -0.87
C GLN A 72 15.34 17.28 -0.88
N ALA A 73 16.01 17.92 -1.84
CA ALA A 73 15.92 19.39 -1.97
C ALA A 73 14.62 19.81 -2.69
N ALA A 74 14.07 18.95 -3.54
CA ALA A 74 12.77 19.06 -4.16
C ALA A 74 12.22 17.65 -4.43
N GLY A 75 10.89 17.51 -4.47
CA GLY A 75 10.25 16.28 -4.93
C GLY A 75 9.01 15.87 -4.16
N THR A 76 8.13 15.18 -4.87
CA THR A 76 6.91 14.53 -4.36
C THR A 76 6.87 13.11 -4.91
N ILE A 77 6.30 12.19 -4.13
CA ILE A 77 6.20 10.79 -4.47
C ILE A 77 4.78 10.28 -4.19
N ASN A 78 4.26 9.45 -5.09
CA ASN A 78 3.05 8.66 -4.89
C ASN A 78 3.43 7.25 -4.41
N VAL A 79 2.65 6.66 -3.50
CA VAL A 79 2.87 5.29 -3.02
C VAL A 79 1.65 4.45 -3.32
N GLY A 80 1.86 3.42 -4.15
CA GLY A 80 0.77 2.66 -4.72
C GLY A 80 1.11 1.20 -5.00
N VAL A 81 0.20 0.55 -5.74
CA VAL A 81 0.17 -0.90 -5.97
C VAL A 81 0.38 -1.19 -7.45
N TYR A 82 1.31 -2.09 -7.72
CA TYR A 82 1.74 -2.48 -9.06
C TYR A 82 1.73 -4.00 -9.20
N TYR A 83 1.64 -4.49 -10.44
CA TYR A 83 1.85 -5.91 -10.72
C TYR A 83 3.30 -6.32 -10.43
N ALA A 84 3.48 -7.48 -9.80
CA ALA A 84 4.82 -7.93 -9.44
C ALA A 84 5.67 -8.33 -10.66
N THR A 85 6.99 -8.15 -10.51
CA THR A 85 8.00 -8.49 -11.52
C THR A 85 8.60 -9.91 -11.41
N ASP A 86 8.07 -10.79 -10.54
CA ASP A 86 8.59 -12.17 -10.37
C ASP A 86 8.10 -13.21 -11.37
N GLY A 87 7.12 -12.87 -12.22
CA GLY A 87 6.45 -13.88 -13.03
C GLY A 87 5.56 -14.84 -12.23
N SER A 88 5.18 -14.47 -11.00
CA SER A 88 4.36 -15.33 -10.12
C SER A 88 2.90 -15.47 -10.57
N ASN A 89 2.41 -14.60 -11.46
CA ASN A 89 1.09 -14.72 -12.07
C ASN A 89 1.10 -14.28 -13.55
N ALA A 90 -0.01 -14.52 -14.26
CA ALA A 90 -0.13 -14.18 -15.69
C ALA A 90 -0.16 -12.66 -15.96
N LEU A 91 -0.34 -11.83 -14.94
CA LEU A 91 -0.33 -10.37 -15.01
C LEU A 91 1.03 -9.78 -14.60
N SER A 92 1.97 -10.61 -14.14
CA SER A 92 3.31 -10.19 -13.76
C SER A 92 4.04 -9.58 -14.94
N LYS A 93 4.88 -8.59 -14.65
CA LYS A 93 5.53 -7.77 -15.68
C LYS A 93 7.01 -8.08 -15.75
N ALA A 94 7.59 -8.02 -16.95
CA ALA A 94 9.02 -8.30 -17.15
C ALA A 94 9.91 -7.19 -16.57
N ALA A 95 9.39 -5.97 -16.48
CA ALA A 95 10.01 -4.82 -15.86
C ALA A 95 8.92 -3.92 -15.28
N LEU A 96 9.24 -3.13 -14.27
CA LEU A 96 8.33 -2.16 -13.70
C LEU A 96 8.31 -0.90 -14.57
N LEU A 97 7.18 -0.60 -15.19
CA LEU A 97 6.91 0.68 -15.86
C LEU A 97 5.71 1.36 -15.18
N VAL A 98 5.62 2.69 -15.24
CA VAL A 98 4.42 3.43 -14.78
C VAL A 98 3.14 2.97 -15.51
N ALA A 99 3.26 2.38 -16.70
CA ALA A 99 2.11 1.80 -17.40
C ALA A 99 1.58 0.51 -16.76
N ASP A 100 2.30 -0.07 -15.79
CA ASP A 100 1.96 -1.30 -15.08
C ASP A 100 1.32 -1.05 -13.71
N THR A 101 1.01 0.21 -13.42
CA THR A 101 0.29 0.64 -12.22
C THR A 101 -1.11 0.04 -12.18
N ILE A 102 -1.49 -0.46 -11.00
CA ILE A 102 -2.89 -0.80 -10.71
C ILE A 102 -3.56 0.44 -10.14
N ASP A 103 -2.92 1.05 -9.15
CA ASP A 103 -3.32 2.30 -8.53
C ASP A 103 -2.05 2.99 -7.99
N GLU A 104 -1.72 4.19 -8.48
CA GLU A 104 -0.40 4.82 -8.26
C GLU A 104 -0.27 5.43 -6.86
N ASP A 105 -1.38 5.93 -6.33
CA ASP A 105 -1.45 6.75 -5.14
C ASP A 105 -2.36 6.18 -4.06
N PHE A 106 -2.68 4.89 -4.20
CA PHE A 106 -3.55 4.13 -3.29
C PHE A 106 -3.29 4.37 -1.78
N PHE A 107 -2.02 4.45 -1.36
CA PHE A 107 -1.68 4.71 0.05
C PHE A 107 -1.35 6.18 0.31
N ALA A 108 -0.57 6.81 -0.57
CA ALA A 108 -0.14 8.20 -0.44
C ALA A 108 -0.08 8.90 -1.80
N SER A 109 -0.48 10.16 -1.82
CA SER A 109 -0.54 10.99 -3.03
C SER A 109 0.22 12.29 -2.81
N LEU A 110 1.16 12.62 -3.69
CA LEU A 110 2.01 13.81 -3.62
C LEU A 110 2.74 13.97 -2.28
N LEU A 111 3.25 12.86 -1.70
CA LEU A 111 3.98 12.88 -0.44
C LEU A 111 5.26 13.73 -0.60
N ALA A 112 5.29 14.87 0.09
CA ALA A 112 6.40 15.81 0.00
C ALA A 112 7.63 15.26 0.75
N VAL A 113 8.71 15.02 0.01
CA VAL A 113 9.98 14.48 0.55
C VAL A 113 11.08 15.53 0.68
N THR A 114 10.72 16.82 0.63
CA THR A 114 11.65 17.97 0.73
C THR A 114 12.37 18.08 2.08
N SER A 115 11.92 17.33 3.07
CA SER A 115 12.56 17.17 4.38
C SER A 115 12.66 15.70 4.70
N ALA A 116 13.61 15.33 5.57
CA ALA A 116 13.70 13.97 6.04
C ALA A 116 12.40 13.59 6.77
N ILE A 117 11.81 12.47 6.37
CA ILE A 117 10.61 11.93 6.99
C ILE A 117 11.06 10.81 7.92
N ALA A 118 10.91 11.04 9.22
CA ALA A 118 11.01 9.96 10.19
C ALA A 118 9.86 8.97 9.98
N ARG A 119 10.02 7.72 10.43
CA ARG A 119 9.00 6.66 10.30
C ARG A 119 7.59 7.18 10.61
N THR A 120 6.78 7.29 9.57
CA THR A 120 5.43 7.88 9.60
C THR A 120 4.45 6.92 8.97
N ASP A 121 3.27 6.80 9.57
CA ASP A 121 2.19 5.99 9.03
C ASP A 121 1.51 6.74 7.86
N ILE A 122 1.52 6.14 6.68
CA ILE A 122 0.91 6.66 5.45
C ILE A 122 -0.21 5.75 4.94
N THR A 123 -0.80 4.92 5.80
CA THR A 123 -1.76 3.87 5.38
C THR A 123 -2.95 4.43 4.60
N ASN A 124 -3.36 5.68 4.84
CA ASN A 124 -4.44 6.33 4.11
C ASN A 124 -4.17 7.84 3.99
N GLU A 125 -2.95 8.19 3.61
CA GLU A 125 -2.54 9.57 3.44
C GLU A 125 -3.24 10.20 2.23
N GLY A 126 -3.32 9.46 1.11
CA GLY A 126 -4.02 9.90 -0.11
C GLY A 126 -5.56 9.86 -0.02
N GLY A 127 -6.11 9.19 0.99
CA GLY A 127 -7.57 9.06 1.19
C GLY A 127 -8.24 7.93 0.40
N PHE A 128 -7.47 7.14 -0.35
CA PHE A 128 -7.96 6.06 -1.22
C PHE A 128 -8.00 4.67 -0.55
N TYR A 129 -7.47 4.52 0.67
CA TYR A 129 -7.55 3.28 1.47
C TYR A 129 -8.24 3.51 2.83
N PRO A 130 -9.52 3.89 2.83
CA PRO A 130 -10.28 4.20 4.04
C PRO A 130 -10.45 2.98 4.94
N PRO A 131 -10.85 3.16 6.22
CA PRO A 131 -11.06 2.05 7.16
C PRO A 131 -11.97 0.93 6.64
N SER A 132 -12.94 1.24 5.77
CA SER A 132 -13.83 0.25 5.14
C SER A 132 -13.13 -0.75 4.22
N GLU A 133 -11.93 -0.42 3.73
CA GLU A 133 -11.19 -1.26 2.78
C GLU A 133 -10.08 -2.08 3.44
N ARG A 134 -9.74 -1.79 4.70
CA ARG A 134 -8.59 -2.40 5.40
C ARG A 134 -8.74 -3.89 5.72
N ASP A 135 -9.96 -4.38 5.65
CA ASP A 135 -10.32 -5.79 5.82
C ASP A 135 -10.57 -6.49 4.48
N LEU A 136 -10.43 -5.79 3.35
CA LEU A 136 -10.48 -6.39 2.03
C LEU A 136 -9.09 -6.93 1.63
N PRO A 137 -9.02 -8.01 0.84
CA PRO A 137 -7.77 -8.38 0.19
C PRO A 137 -7.36 -7.26 -0.77
N LEU A 138 -6.04 -7.06 -0.94
CA LEU A 138 -5.47 -5.94 -1.66
C LEU A 138 -6.05 -5.79 -3.06
N TRP A 139 -6.22 -6.89 -3.80
CA TRP A 139 -6.82 -6.86 -5.14
C TRP A 139 -8.23 -6.24 -5.15
N GLN A 140 -9.04 -6.51 -4.13
CA GLN A 140 -10.40 -5.99 -4.04
C GLN A 140 -10.40 -4.54 -3.58
N ALA A 141 -9.48 -4.19 -2.66
CA ALA A 141 -9.33 -2.83 -2.17
C ALA A 141 -8.92 -1.86 -3.29
N VAL A 142 -7.97 -2.26 -4.15
CA VAL A 142 -7.56 -1.48 -5.34
C VAL A 142 -8.55 -1.59 -6.52
N GLY A 143 -9.74 -2.19 -6.30
CA GLY A 143 -10.82 -2.20 -7.28
C GLY A 143 -10.75 -3.25 -8.40
N LEU A 144 -9.88 -4.25 -8.32
CA LEU A 144 -9.90 -5.36 -9.29
C LEU A 144 -11.18 -6.21 -9.13
N SER A 145 -11.70 -6.72 -10.23
CA SER A 145 -12.94 -7.51 -10.24
C SER A 145 -12.76 -8.97 -9.80
N ALA A 146 -11.53 -9.47 -9.80
CA ALA A 146 -11.19 -10.82 -9.41
C ALA A 146 -9.76 -10.88 -8.88
N ASP A 147 -9.46 -11.88 -8.04
CA ASP A 147 -8.12 -12.13 -7.54
C ASP A 147 -7.19 -12.55 -8.71
N PRO A 148 -6.15 -11.77 -9.03
CA PRO A 148 -5.18 -12.14 -10.06
C PRO A 148 -4.25 -13.27 -9.62
N GLY A 149 -4.24 -13.64 -8.33
CA GLY A 149 -3.29 -14.57 -7.73
C GLY A 149 -1.87 -13.99 -7.67
N GLY A 150 -0.94 -14.68 -7.01
CA GLY A 150 0.45 -14.24 -6.91
C GLY A 150 0.64 -12.96 -6.08
N ASN A 151 1.64 -12.17 -6.46
CA ASN A 151 2.12 -11.03 -5.67
C ASN A 151 1.86 -9.67 -6.35
N ALA A 152 1.70 -8.65 -5.52
CA ALA A 152 1.75 -7.24 -5.87
C ALA A 152 3.03 -6.60 -5.33
N ASP A 153 3.56 -5.63 -6.05
CA ASP A 153 4.63 -4.77 -5.56
C ASP A 153 4.06 -3.45 -5.06
N ILE A 154 4.58 -3.00 -3.93
CA ILE A 154 4.32 -1.65 -3.40
C ILE A 154 5.48 -0.76 -3.84
N VAL A 155 5.12 0.28 -4.58
CA VAL A 155 6.05 1.08 -5.36
C VAL A 155 5.90 2.55 -4.99
N ALA A 156 7.03 3.23 -4.90
CA ALA A 156 7.10 4.68 -4.84
C ALA A 156 7.33 5.25 -6.24
N THR A 157 6.44 6.12 -6.71
CA THR A 157 6.50 6.75 -8.03
C THR A 157 6.82 8.23 -7.85
N VAL A 158 7.86 8.72 -8.51
CA VAL A 158 8.21 10.14 -8.49
C VAL A 158 7.19 10.91 -9.31
N ASP A 159 6.57 11.93 -8.71
CA ASP A 159 5.64 12.85 -9.37
C ASP A 159 6.35 14.18 -9.69
N THR A 160 7.03 14.77 -8.69
CA THR A 160 7.95 15.88 -8.91
C THR A 160 9.38 15.40 -8.75
N ALA A 161 10.23 15.72 -9.75
CA ALA A 161 11.59 15.24 -9.85
C ALA A 161 12.41 15.38 -8.55
N LEU A 162 13.16 14.33 -8.21
CA LEU A 162 14.06 14.31 -7.06
C LEU A 162 15.41 14.92 -7.44
N THR A 163 15.89 15.87 -6.65
CA THR A 163 17.12 16.62 -6.98
C THR A 163 18.33 16.26 -6.13
N THR A 164 18.16 15.47 -5.07
CA THR A 164 19.25 15.00 -4.21
C THR A 164 19.55 13.53 -4.52
N ALA A 165 20.81 13.21 -4.81
CA ALA A 165 21.27 11.84 -5.02
C ALA A 165 21.63 11.19 -3.69
N ALA A 166 21.67 9.86 -3.68
CA ALA A 166 22.20 9.06 -2.59
C ALA A 166 21.46 9.25 -1.25
N THR A 167 20.17 9.62 -1.30
CA THR A 167 19.29 9.52 -0.13
C THR A 167 18.54 8.20 -0.17
N GLU A 168 18.16 7.69 0.99
CA GLU A 168 17.34 6.47 1.06
C GLU A 168 15.85 6.83 1.15
N ILE A 169 15.02 6.01 0.52
CA ILE A 169 13.58 5.93 0.74
C ILE A 169 13.27 4.52 1.22
N GLY A 170 12.43 4.40 2.25
CA GLY A 170 12.14 3.16 2.94
C GLY A 170 10.65 2.96 3.16
N LEU A 171 10.23 1.70 3.08
CA LEU A 171 8.85 1.29 3.25
C LEU A 171 8.77 0.06 4.14
N THR A 172 7.82 0.04 5.07
CA THR A 172 7.47 -1.15 5.85
C THR A 172 5.97 -1.42 5.71
N ILE A 173 5.61 -2.64 5.34
CA ILE A 173 4.21 -3.07 5.23
C ILE A 173 3.92 -4.12 6.30
N PHE A 174 2.84 -3.90 7.04
CA PHE A 174 2.25 -4.84 7.97
C PHE A 174 0.95 -5.37 7.37
N TYR A 175 0.84 -6.69 7.21
CA TYR A 175 -0.32 -7.31 6.57
C TYR A 175 -0.68 -8.66 7.19
N VAL A 176 -1.89 -9.13 6.89
CA VAL A 176 -2.38 -10.48 7.20
C VAL A 176 -2.90 -11.09 5.90
N ASP A 177 -2.64 -12.36 5.61
CA ASP A 177 -3.09 -13.06 4.41
C ASP A 177 -3.95 -14.30 4.73
#